data_AF-A0A352ANG2-F1
#
_entry.id   AF-A0A352ANG2-F1
#
_cell.length_a   1.000
_cell.length_b   1.000
_cell.length_c   1.000
_cell.angle_alpha   90.00
_cell.angle_beta   90.00
_cell.angle_gamma   90.00
#
_symmetry.space_group_name_H-M   'P 1'
#
loop_
_entity.id
_entity.type
_entity.pdbx_description
1 polymer ?
#
loop_
_entity_poly.entity_id
_entity_poly.type
_entity_poly.pdbx_seq_one_letter_code
_entity_poly.pdbx_strand_id
1 'polypeptide(L)'
;MSEFIQPEFLKALRPRQATPNLSLTVVPIDQHTSFELWTPKWTIKTKEFTPLEIELLRRDSPRVARIMSKLVWLMGAICIAEDDWEVGDRQPIYDWDNVVEFVRREGRSRNPLVTRVIFSPQTIIPIYDKGRKQVGRIPPQAWEVSPPHWSIIFDDLIPVEQSFQLKQGGDWVSVEIWTGKPMRREVRSGQFYVEYHDLYASNRLGKF
;
A
#
# COMPACT_ATOMS: atom_id res chain seq x y z
N MET A 1 8.48 -26.42 12.44
CA MET A 1 8.11 -25.53 11.32
C MET A 1 8.67 -24.16 11.62
N SER A 2 9.50 -23.57 10.76
CA SER A 2 9.90 -22.18 10.92
C SER A 2 8.76 -21.30 10.43
N GLU A 3 8.23 -20.41 11.28
CA GLU A 3 7.19 -19.48 10.87
C GLU A 3 7.69 -18.53 9.77
N PHE A 4 6.82 -18.23 8.79
CA PHE A 4 7.19 -17.37 7.67
C PHE A 4 7.60 -15.97 8.15
N ILE A 5 6.89 -15.38 9.11
CA ILE A 5 7.30 -14.19 9.87
C ILE A 5 7.42 -14.60 11.33
N GLN A 6 8.55 -14.31 11.96
CA GLN A 6 8.77 -14.72 13.35
C GLN A 6 7.86 -13.94 14.32
N PRO A 7 7.38 -14.56 15.41
CA PRO A 7 6.40 -13.96 16.33
C PRO A 7 6.85 -12.61 16.90
N GLU A 8 8.14 -12.45 17.17
CA GLU A 8 8.72 -11.22 17.73
C GLU A 8 8.54 -10.01 16.82
N PHE A 9 8.32 -10.20 15.53
CA PHE A 9 8.07 -9.12 14.59
C PHE A 9 6.59 -8.76 14.47
N LEU A 10 5.66 -9.58 14.94
CA LEU A 10 4.22 -9.33 14.77
C LEU A 10 3.69 -8.22 15.69
N LYS A 11 4.36 -7.96 16.82
CA LYS A 11 3.94 -6.96 17.80
C LYS A 11 4.80 -5.70 17.71
N ALA A 12 4.13 -4.55 17.67
CA ALA A 12 4.82 -3.26 17.66
C ALA A 12 5.28 -2.87 19.07
N LEU A 13 6.34 -2.07 19.15
CA LEU A 13 6.81 -1.50 20.42
C LEU A 13 5.68 -0.72 21.11
N ARG A 14 5.56 -0.87 22.43
CA ARG A 14 4.55 -0.17 23.24
C ARG A 14 5.20 1.02 23.98
N PRO A 15 4.82 2.26 23.66
CA PRO A 15 5.31 3.42 24.40
C PRO A 15 4.69 3.46 25.80
N ARG A 16 5.43 3.98 26.78
CA ARG A 16 4.92 4.25 28.14
C ARG A 16 4.10 5.53 28.23
N GLN A 17 4.35 6.45 27.31
CA GLN A 17 3.71 7.76 27.21
C GLN A 17 2.67 7.74 26.09
N ALA A 18 1.70 8.64 26.15
CA ALA A 18 0.66 8.75 25.15
C ALA A 18 1.21 9.21 23.79
N THR A 19 0.69 8.62 22.71
CA THR A 19 1.01 8.98 21.32
C THR A 19 -0.26 9.48 20.62
N PRO A 20 -0.70 10.72 20.88
CA PRO A 20 -1.99 11.23 20.40
C PRO A 20 -2.12 11.22 18.88
N ASN A 21 -1.01 11.39 18.15
CA ASN A 21 -0.97 11.51 16.69
C ASN A 21 -0.71 10.18 15.98
N LEU A 22 -0.49 9.10 16.73
CA LEU A 22 -0.33 7.74 16.21
C LEU A 22 -1.51 6.86 16.63
N SER A 23 -1.88 5.95 15.76
CA SER A 23 -2.78 4.85 16.04
C SER A 23 -2.09 3.53 15.73
N LEU A 24 -2.36 2.52 16.53
CA LEU A 24 -1.88 1.18 16.22
C LEU A 24 -2.89 0.47 15.32
N THR A 25 -2.47 0.11 14.12
CA THR A 25 -3.27 -0.60 13.12
C THR A 25 -2.84 -2.07 13.10
N VAL A 26 -3.79 -2.98 12.93
CA VAL A 26 -3.52 -4.40 12.70
C VAL A 26 -3.64 -4.69 11.21
N VAL A 27 -2.56 -5.20 10.62
CA VAL A 27 -2.45 -5.49 9.19
C VAL A 27 -2.39 -7.02 9.02
N PRO A 28 -3.35 -7.63 8.33
CA PRO A 28 -3.35 -9.08 8.11
C PRO A 28 -2.21 -9.47 7.17
N ILE A 29 -1.62 -10.64 7.39
CA ILE A 29 -0.67 -11.31 6.48
C ILE A 29 -1.38 -12.51 5.83
N ASP A 30 -2.16 -13.24 6.61
CA ASP A 30 -3.00 -14.34 6.17
C ASP A 30 -4.26 -14.42 7.06
N GLN A 31 -4.98 -15.54 7.02
CA GLN A 31 -6.23 -15.76 7.77
C GLN A 31 -6.04 -15.85 9.29
N HIS A 32 -4.82 -16.11 9.77
CA HIS A 32 -4.50 -16.37 11.17
C HIS A 32 -3.39 -15.46 11.70
N THR A 33 -2.60 -14.86 10.81
CA THR A 33 -1.44 -14.04 11.14
C THR A 33 -1.67 -12.58 10.76
N SER A 34 -1.35 -11.68 11.67
CA SER A 34 -1.38 -10.23 11.44
C SER A 34 -0.22 -9.58 12.19
N PHE A 35 0.28 -8.46 11.68
CA PHE A 35 1.25 -7.63 12.38
C PHE A 35 0.66 -6.28 12.75
N GLU A 36 1.21 -5.69 13.79
CA GLU A 36 0.85 -4.36 14.23
C GLU A 36 1.75 -3.30 13.59
N LEU A 37 1.16 -2.16 13.23
CA LEU A 37 1.84 -1.04 12.60
C LEU A 37 1.41 0.26 13.29
N TRP A 38 2.39 1.08 13.69
CA TRP A 38 2.10 2.46 14.10
C TRP A 38 1.81 3.31 12.87
N THR A 39 0.60 3.86 12.81
CA THR A 39 0.10 4.65 11.69
C THR A 39 -0.16 6.09 12.13
N PRO A 40 0.36 7.09 11.40
CA PRO A 40 0.01 8.49 11.59
C PRO A 40 -1.48 8.76 11.39
N LYS A 41 -2.09 9.50 12.32
CA LYS A 41 -3.44 10.02 12.16
C LYS A 41 -3.38 11.28 11.31
N TRP A 42 -3.73 11.17 10.03
CA TRP A 42 -3.81 12.32 9.12
C TRP A 42 -5.10 13.12 9.37
N THR A 43 -5.05 14.05 10.32
CA THR A 43 -6.09 15.05 10.56
C THR A 43 -5.65 16.43 10.09
N ILE A 44 -6.60 17.33 9.80
CA ILE A 44 -6.34 18.72 9.40
C ILE A 44 -5.43 19.47 10.41
N LYS A 45 -5.40 19.03 11.68
CA LYS A 45 -4.62 19.64 12.78
C LYS A 45 -3.28 18.96 13.08
N THR A 46 -3.08 17.72 12.64
CA THR A 46 -1.83 16.96 12.87
C THR A 46 -0.82 17.31 11.80
N LYS A 47 -0.06 18.36 12.04
CA LYS A 47 1.12 18.70 11.24
C LYS A 47 2.42 18.37 11.95
N GLU A 48 2.40 18.24 13.27
CA GLU A 48 3.60 18.12 14.10
C GLU A 48 3.52 16.88 14.98
N PHE A 49 4.54 16.03 14.88
CA PHE A 49 4.71 14.86 15.72
C PHE A 49 5.65 15.19 16.86
N THR A 50 5.38 14.65 18.04
CA THR A 50 6.28 14.80 19.18
C THR A 50 7.59 14.03 18.92
N PRO A 51 8.72 14.43 19.53
CA PRO A 51 9.98 13.68 19.41
C PRO A 51 9.84 12.21 19.78
N LEU A 52 8.99 11.90 20.78
CA LEU A 52 8.67 10.53 21.18
C LEU A 52 8.01 9.73 20.04
N GLU A 53 6.99 10.30 19.39
CA GLU A 53 6.25 9.62 18.31
C GLU A 53 7.15 9.33 17.12
N ILE A 54 8.05 10.25 16.80
CA ILE A 54 9.03 10.09 15.72
C ILE A 54 10.05 9.02 16.07
N GLU A 55 10.56 9.04 17.30
CA GLU A 55 11.48 8.01 17.77
C GLU A 55 10.82 6.63 17.77
N LEU A 56 9.53 6.55 18.13
CA LEU A 56 8.76 5.31 18.03
C LEU A 56 8.70 4.79 16.60
N LEU A 57 8.35 5.64 15.62
CA LEU A 57 8.32 5.26 14.20
C LEU A 57 9.70 4.84 13.68
N ARG A 58 10.77 5.56 14.06
CA ARG A 58 12.15 5.23 13.67
C ARG A 58 12.62 3.91 14.24
N ARG A 59 12.38 3.66 15.52
CA ARG A 59 12.79 2.40 16.19
C ARG A 59 12.01 1.20 15.70
N ASP A 60 10.77 1.40 15.28
CA ASP A 60 9.90 0.35 14.75
C ASP A 60 10.16 0.08 13.26
N SER A 61 10.74 1.03 12.52
CA SER A 61 11.04 0.93 11.09
C SER A 61 11.83 -0.33 10.70
N PRO A 62 12.93 -0.74 11.40
CA PRO A 62 13.64 -1.98 11.06
C PRO A 62 12.77 -3.24 11.17
N ARG A 63 11.84 -3.29 12.13
CA ARG A 63 10.89 -4.41 12.27
C ARG A 63 9.95 -4.44 11.08
N VAL A 64 9.36 -3.30 10.73
CA VAL A 64 8.43 -3.19 9.59
C VAL A 64 9.14 -3.54 8.29
N ALA A 65 10.35 -3.02 8.05
CA ALA A 65 11.16 -3.36 6.88
C ALA A 65 11.42 -4.86 6.75
N ARG A 66 11.62 -5.56 7.87
CA ARG A 66 11.85 -7.02 7.88
C ARG A 66 10.58 -7.84 7.57
N ILE A 67 9.41 -7.34 7.95
CA ILE A 67 8.12 -7.94 7.57
C ILE A 67 7.89 -7.72 6.08
N MET A 68 8.06 -6.47 5.61
CA MET A 68 7.87 -6.10 4.22
C MET A 68 8.84 -6.85 3.31
N SER A 69 10.11 -6.99 3.70
CA SER A 69 11.09 -7.71 2.89
C SER A 69 10.74 -9.18 2.69
N LYS A 70 10.13 -9.82 3.68
CA LYS A 70 9.62 -11.19 3.52
C LYS A 70 8.45 -11.25 2.55
N LEU A 71 7.48 -10.34 2.70
CA LEU A 71 6.32 -10.29 1.79
C LEU A 71 6.75 -10.00 0.35
N VAL A 72 7.66 -9.04 0.15
CA VAL A 72 8.21 -8.69 -1.15
C VAL A 72 9.05 -9.83 -1.73
N TRP A 73 9.87 -10.50 -0.93
CA TRP A 73 10.64 -11.67 -1.39
C TRP A 73 9.74 -12.80 -1.87
N LEU A 74 8.63 -13.06 -1.17
CA LEU A 74 7.71 -14.15 -1.51
C LEU A 74 6.83 -13.83 -2.72
N MET A 75 6.22 -12.64 -2.74
CA MET A 75 5.14 -12.31 -3.66
C MET A 75 5.54 -11.31 -4.75
N GLY A 76 6.64 -10.59 -4.54
CA GLY A 76 7.02 -9.46 -5.37
C GLY A 76 6.22 -8.21 -5.04
N ALA A 77 6.83 -7.04 -5.25
CA ALA A 77 6.19 -5.74 -5.20
C ALA A 77 6.09 -5.14 -6.60
N ILE A 78 4.90 -4.62 -6.92
CA ILE A 78 4.66 -3.78 -8.08
C ILE A 78 4.76 -2.34 -7.60
N CYS A 79 5.78 -1.65 -8.09
CA CYS A 79 5.98 -0.23 -7.86
C CYS A 79 5.46 0.53 -9.08
N ILE A 80 4.82 1.69 -8.91
CA ILE A 80 4.19 2.49 -9.98
C ILE A 80 4.45 3.97 -9.69
N ALA A 81 4.96 4.69 -10.67
CA ALA A 81 5.18 6.14 -10.59
C ALA A 81 3.93 6.88 -11.09
N GLU A 82 3.74 8.13 -10.68
CA GLU A 82 2.54 8.93 -10.99
C GLU A 82 2.24 9.02 -12.49
N ASP A 83 3.29 9.13 -13.31
CA ASP A 83 3.21 9.31 -14.75
C ASP A 83 3.18 8.00 -15.55
N ASP A 84 3.28 6.84 -14.90
CA ASP A 84 3.30 5.55 -15.59
C ASP A 84 1.91 4.88 -15.62
N TRP A 85 1.40 4.69 -16.83
CA TRP A 85 0.10 4.08 -17.12
C TRP A 85 0.21 2.60 -17.55
N GLU A 86 1.42 2.10 -17.79
CA GLU A 86 1.72 0.76 -18.31
C GLU A 86 2.14 -0.20 -17.19
N VAL A 87 1.25 -0.43 -16.23
CA VAL A 87 1.54 -1.28 -15.07
C VAL A 87 1.68 -2.77 -15.45
N GLY A 88 1.19 -3.17 -16.62
CA GLY A 88 1.05 -4.57 -17.03
C GLY A 88 2.30 -5.38 -17.28
N ASP A 89 3.26 -4.72 -17.91
CA ASP A 89 4.53 -5.35 -18.24
C ASP A 89 5.56 -5.18 -17.11
N ARG A 90 5.19 -4.51 -16.00
CA ARG A 90 6.09 -4.31 -14.88
C ARG A 90 6.38 -5.63 -14.20
N GLN A 91 7.66 -6.00 -14.25
CA GLN A 91 8.17 -7.14 -13.51
C GLN A 91 8.13 -6.83 -12.01
N PRO A 92 7.65 -7.77 -11.18
CA PRO A 92 7.71 -7.63 -9.73
C PRO A 92 9.15 -7.47 -9.23
N ILE A 93 9.33 -6.55 -8.29
CA ILE A 93 10.56 -6.37 -7.54
C ILE A 93 10.52 -7.32 -6.35
N TYR A 94 11.51 -8.20 -6.21
CA TYR A 94 11.58 -9.19 -5.12
C TYR A 94 12.55 -8.82 -3.99
N ASP A 95 13.17 -7.64 -4.08
CA ASP A 95 14.09 -7.11 -3.08
C ASP A 95 13.51 -5.82 -2.49
N TRP A 96 13.37 -5.77 -1.17
CA TRP A 96 12.86 -4.62 -0.45
C TRP A 96 13.72 -3.37 -0.61
N ASP A 97 15.03 -3.53 -0.66
CA ASP A 97 15.93 -2.37 -0.79
C ASP A 97 15.74 -1.70 -2.15
N ASN A 98 15.43 -2.48 -3.20
CA ASN A 98 15.07 -1.95 -4.51
C ASN A 98 13.70 -1.24 -4.51
N VAL A 99 12.73 -1.72 -3.72
CA VAL A 99 11.44 -1.02 -3.52
C VAL A 99 11.67 0.32 -2.82
N VAL A 100 12.49 0.34 -1.76
CA VAL A 100 12.82 1.57 -1.05
C VAL A 100 13.56 2.55 -1.97
N GLU A 101 14.49 2.07 -2.80
CA GLU A 101 15.21 2.91 -3.76
C GLU A 101 14.29 3.49 -4.83
N PHE A 102 13.32 2.71 -5.31
CA PHE A 102 12.26 3.23 -6.17
C PHE A 102 11.49 4.38 -5.50
N VAL A 103 11.07 4.21 -4.24
CA VAL A 103 10.35 5.24 -3.50
C VAL A 103 11.20 6.50 -3.29
N ARG A 104 12.51 6.34 -3.04
CA ARG A 104 13.42 7.48 -2.91
C ARG A 104 13.52 8.27 -4.21
N ARG A 105 13.67 7.56 -5.34
CA ARG A 105 13.87 8.15 -6.66
C ARG A 105 12.60 8.79 -7.20
N GLU A 106 11.52 8.00 -7.29
CA GLU A 106 10.26 8.43 -7.93
C GLU A 106 9.37 9.22 -6.98
N GLY A 107 9.31 8.85 -5.70
CA GLY A 107 8.50 9.55 -4.69
C GLY A 107 9.20 10.77 -4.09
N ARG A 108 10.45 11.03 -4.52
CA ARG A 108 11.32 12.11 -4.02
C ARG A 108 11.41 12.13 -2.49
N SER A 109 11.36 10.95 -1.86
CA SER A 109 11.43 10.78 -0.41
C SER A 109 12.87 10.54 0.02
N ARG A 110 13.43 11.39 0.90
CA ARG A 110 14.82 11.21 1.35
C ARG A 110 14.93 10.07 2.36
N ASN A 111 13.99 10.02 3.30
CA ASN A 111 13.95 9.04 4.38
C ASN A 111 12.55 8.40 4.42
N PRO A 112 12.22 7.53 3.44
CA PRO A 112 10.90 6.93 3.36
C PRO A 112 10.63 6.04 4.58
N LEU A 113 9.52 6.31 5.25
CA LEU A 113 8.97 5.48 6.32
C LEU A 113 7.68 4.85 5.86
N VAL A 114 7.52 3.55 6.10
CA VAL A 114 6.23 2.87 5.92
C VAL A 114 5.29 3.34 7.02
N THR A 115 4.28 4.13 6.66
CA THR A 115 3.35 4.74 7.61
C THR A 115 1.98 4.08 7.56
N ARG A 116 1.62 3.49 6.41
CA ARG A 116 0.38 2.74 6.24
C ARG A 116 0.62 1.53 5.37
N VAL A 117 -0.03 0.44 5.75
CA VAL A 117 -0.20 -0.74 4.90
C VAL A 117 -1.69 -1.06 4.93
N ILE A 118 -2.31 -1.04 3.76
CA ILE A 118 -3.74 -1.27 3.60
C ILE A 118 -3.90 -2.64 2.95
N PHE A 119 -4.58 -3.56 3.63
CA PHE A 119 -4.94 -4.84 3.04
C PHE A 119 -6.30 -4.74 2.37
N SER A 120 -6.33 -5.06 1.08
CA SER A 120 -7.54 -5.21 0.30
C SER A 120 -7.82 -6.71 0.13
N PRO A 121 -8.97 -7.24 0.57
CA PRO A 121 -9.34 -8.62 0.29
C PRO A 121 -9.67 -8.81 -1.20
N GLN A 122 -9.92 -10.06 -1.61
CA GLN A 122 -10.40 -10.33 -2.96
C GLN A 122 -11.69 -9.57 -3.23
N THR A 123 -11.76 -8.87 -4.36
CA THR A 123 -12.95 -8.11 -4.76
C THR A 123 -13.34 -8.38 -6.20
N ILE A 124 -14.63 -8.28 -6.49
CA ILE A 124 -15.18 -8.35 -7.85
C ILE A 124 -15.72 -6.96 -8.17
N ILE A 125 -15.14 -6.30 -9.17
CA ILE A 125 -15.34 -4.89 -9.49
C ILE A 125 -16.05 -4.79 -10.85
N PRO A 126 -17.25 -4.20 -10.92
CA PRO A 126 -17.89 -3.91 -12.20
C PRO A 126 -17.22 -2.71 -12.88
N ILE A 127 -16.84 -2.85 -14.15
CA ILE A 127 -16.28 -1.77 -14.97
C ILE A 127 -17.34 -1.27 -15.96
N TYR A 128 -17.67 0.01 -15.83
CA TYR A 128 -18.65 0.70 -16.68
C TYR A 128 -17.96 1.58 -17.72
N ASP A 129 -18.58 1.68 -18.90
CA ASP A 129 -18.14 2.56 -19.97
C ASP A 129 -18.36 4.03 -19.57
N LYS A 130 -17.27 4.80 -19.44
CA LYS A 130 -17.32 6.23 -19.06
C LYS A 130 -18.00 7.10 -20.13
N GLY A 131 -18.11 6.63 -21.37
CA GLY A 131 -18.69 7.38 -22.50
C GLY A 131 -20.19 7.16 -22.75
N ARG A 132 -20.82 6.19 -22.07
CA ARG A 132 -22.25 5.92 -22.26
C ARG A 132 -23.10 6.83 -21.36
N LYS A 133 -24.00 7.61 -21.98
CA LYS A 133 -25.07 8.29 -21.25
C LYS A 133 -25.89 7.25 -20.49
N GLN A 134 -25.80 7.28 -19.18
CA GLN A 134 -26.45 6.31 -18.30
C GLN A 134 -27.97 6.51 -18.33
N VAL A 135 -28.70 5.62 -19.00
CA VAL A 135 -30.17 5.55 -18.94
C VAL A 135 -30.54 4.12 -18.57
N GLY A 136 -31.07 3.91 -17.34
CA GLY A 136 -31.47 2.60 -16.81
C GLY A 136 -30.35 1.77 -16.17
N ARG A 137 -30.67 0.54 -15.73
CA ARG A 137 -29.69 -0.45 -15.23
C ARG A 137 -28.97 -1.11 -16.43
N ILE A 138 -27.86 -0.52 -16.85
CA ILE A 138 -26.99 -1.11 -17.88
C ILE A 138 -26.05 -2.12 -17.20
N PRO A 139 -25.91 -3.37 -17.70
CA PRO A 139 -24.91 -4.30 -17.20
C PRO A 139 -23.49 -3.73 -17.41
N PRO A 140 -22.54 -4.01 -16.51
CA PRO A 140 -21.17 -3.53 -16.68
C PRO A 140 -20.55 -4.06 -17.97
N GLN A 141 -19.69 -3.25 -18.58
CA GLN A 141 -18.97 -3.61 -19.81
C GLN A 141 -17.99 -4.74 -19.54
N ALA A 142 -17.44 -4.81 -18.34
CA ALA A 142 -16.52 -5.85 -17.92
C ALA A 142 -16.63 -6.07 -16.41
N TRP A 143 -16.17 -7.23 -15.97
CA TRP A 143 -15.96 -7.53 -14.57
C TRP A 143 -14.48 -7.76 -14.32
N GLU A 144 -13.95 -7.20 -13.26
CA GLU A 144 -12.60 -7.47 -12.79
C GLU A 144 -12.66 -8.28 -11.49
N VAL A 145 -11.82 -9.30 -11.38
CA VAL A 145 -11.54 -10.02 -10.15
C VAL A 145 -10.16 -9.59 -9.70
N SER A 146 -10.12 -8.79 -8.65
CA SER A 146 -8.92 -8.27 -8.05
C SER A 146 -8.51 -9.20 -6.89
N PRO A 147 -7.33 -9.86 -6.95
CA PRO A 147 -6.88 -10.72 -5.87
C PRO A 147 -6.52 -9.89 -4.63
N PRO A 148 -6.41 -10.54 -3.45
CA PRO A 148 -5.94 -9.86 -2.26
C PRO A 148 -4.59 -9.18 -2.48
N HIS A 149 -4.42 -7.98 -1.93
CA HIS A 149 -3.17 -7.23 -2.03
C HIS A 149 -2.95 -6.31 -0.85
N TRP A 150 -1.70 -5.89 -0.67
CA TRP A 150 -1.30 -4.85 0.27
C TRP A 150 -0.84 -3.62 -0.47
N SER A 151 -1.44 -2.47 -0.18
CA SER A 151 -0.98 -1.16 -0.64
C SER A 151 -0.13 -0.52 0.44
N ILE A 152 1.13 -0.24 0.13
CA ILE A 152 2.11 0.34 1.06
C ILE A 152 2.23 1.83 0.76
N ILE A 153 2.07 2.65 1.79
CA ILE A 153 2.22 4.10 1.71
C ILE A 153 3.46 4.48 2.49
N PHE A 154 4.30 5.29 1.84
CA PHE A 154 5.50 5.86 2.41
C PHE A 154 5.32 7.36 2.61
N ASP A 155 5.79 7.86 3.75
CA ASP A 155 5.92 9.30 3.99
C ASP A 155 7.37 9.63 4.31
N ASP A 156 7.77 10.86 3.97
CA ASP A 156 9.11 11.36 4.29
C ASP A 156 9.11 12.05 5.65
N LEU A 157 10.11 11.75 6.45
CA LEU A 157 10.31 12.39 7.74
C LEU A 157 11.20 13.62 7.58
N ILE A 158 10.61 14.80 7.74
CA ILE A 158 11.30 16.08 7.57
C ILE A 158 11.56 16.72 8.94
N PRO A 159 12.82 17.05 9.27
CA PRO A 159 13.11 17.85 10.46
C PRO A 159 12.63 19.29 10.28
N VAL A 160 11.98 19.86 11.30
CA VAL A 160 11.50 21.25 11.31
C VAL A 160 11.85 21.86 12.66
N GLU A 161 12.73 22.87 12.69
CA GLU A 161 13.22 23.55 13.90
C GLU A 161 13.50 22.62 15.09
N GLN A 162 12.53 22.45 16.02
CA GLN A 162 12.62 21.62 17.22
C GLN A 162 11.71 20.37 17.20
N SER A 163 11.10 20.06 16.05
CA SER A 163 10.14 18.97 15.85
C SER A 163 10.42 18.22 14.54
N PHE A 164 9.54 17.28 14.19
CA PHE A 164 9.51 16.69 12.86
C PHE A 164 8.10 16.72 12.30
N GLN A 165 8.04 16.80 10.98
CA GLN A 165 6.82 16.68 10.21
C GLN A 165 6.92 15.47 9.30
N LEU A 166 5.83 14.71 9.20
CA LEU A 166 5.68 13.75 8.12
C LEU A 166 5.13 14.52 6.92
N LYS A 167 5.90 14.54 5.84
CA LYS A 167 5.46 15.09 4.57
C LYS A 167 5.07 13.91 3.69
N GLN A 168 3.83 13.93 3.19
CA GLN A 168 3.48 13.06 2.08
C GLN A 168 4.45 13.33 0.93
N GLY A 169 4.95 12.26 0.31
CA GLY A 169 5.81 12.36 -0.88
C GLY A 169 5.23 13.38 -1.87
N GLY A 170 6.09 14.21 -2.45
CA GLY A 170 5.65 15.30 -3.32
C GLY A 170 4.89 14.79 -4.55
N ASP A 171 5.27 13.60 -5.03
CA ASP A 171 4.68 12.91 -6.18
C ASP A 171 4.11 11.56 -5.72
N TRP A 172 3.00 11.14 -6.30
CA TRP A 172 2.29 9.93 -5.89
C TRP A 172 2.97 8.67 -6.45
N VAL A 173 3.68 7.94 -5.58
CA VAL A 173 4.11 6.56 -5.88
C VAL A 173 3.17 5.55 -5.25
N SER A 174 2.89 4.47 -5.98
CA SER A 174 2.12 3.33 -5.48
C SER A 174 3.04 2.12 -5.39
N VAL A 175 3.03 1.45 -4.24
CA VAL A 175 3.75 0.21 -4.00
C VAL A 175 2.74 -0.82 -3.53
N GLU A 176 2.64 -1.92 -4.26
CA GLU A 176 1.64 -2.95 -4.01
C GLU A 176 2.23 -4.34 -4.02
N ILE A 177 1.82 -5.17 -3.07
CA ILE A 177 2.18 -6.58 -3.01
C ILE A 177 0.91 -7.37 -3.32
N TRP A 178 0.87 -8.05 -4.46
CA TRP A 178 -0.31 -8.75 -4.95
C TRP A 178 -0.22 -10.24 -4.70
N THR A 179 -1.33 -10.88 -4.33
CA THR A 179 -1.36 -12.35 -4.18
C THR A 179 -1.52 -13.12 -5.49
N GLY A 180 -1.76 -12.41 -6.59
CA GLY A 180 -1.90 -12.94 -7.93
C GLY A 180 -2.14 -11.81 -8.93
N LYS A 181 -2.39 -12.16 -10.20
CA LYS A 181 -2.73 -11.16 -11.22
C LYS A 181 -4.23 -10.89 -11.23
N PRO A 182 -4.68 -9.63 -11.31
CA PRO A 182 -6.07 -9.31 -11.61
C PRO A 182 -6.52 -10.00 -12.89
N MET A 183 -7.79 -10.40 -12.93
CA MET A 183 -8.41 -10.96 -14.12
C MET A 183 -9.55 -10.06 -14.51
N ARG A 184 -9.69 -9.70 -15.80
CA ARG A 184 -10.92 -9.04 -16.24
C ARG A 184 -11.55 -9.76 -17.42
N ARG A 185 -12.87 -9.73 -17.40
CA ARG A 185 -13.73 -10.43 -18.34
C ARG A 185 -14.66 -9.44 -18.97
N GLU A 186 -14.49 -9.23 -20.27
CA GLU A 186 -15.37 -8.35 -21.01
C GLU A 186 -16.74 -9.00 -21.20
N VAL A 187 -17.78 -8.18 -21.07
CA VAL A 187 -19.19 -8.51 -21.30
C VAL A 187 -19.57 -7.86 -22.63
N ARG A 188 -18.87 -8.22 -23.71
CA ARG A 188 -19.27 -7.93 -25.08
C ARG A 188 -19.61 -9.26 -25.77
N SER A 189 -20.71 -9.27 -26.52
CA SER A 189 -21.16 -10.33 -27.46
C SER A 189 -21.50 -11.74 -26.93
N GLY A 190 -21.64 -11.99 -25.63
CA GLY A 190 -22.04 -13.33 -25.14
C GLY A 190 -20.99 -14.41 -25.37
N GLN A 191 -19.77 -14.01 -25.76
CA GLN A 191 -18.59 -14.84 -25.79
C GLN A 191 -17.68 -14.41 -24.65
N PHE A 192 -17.21 -15.40 -23.90
CA PHE A 192 -16.39 -15.16 -22.74
C PHE A 192 -14.91 -15.19 -23.12
N TYR A 193 -14.30 -14.02 -23.22
CA TYR A 193 -12.86 -13.90 -23.32
C TYR A 193 -12.30 -13.51 -21.96
N VAL A 194 -11.28 -14.24 -21.49
CA VAL A 194 -10.52 -13.91 -20.29
C VAL A 194 -9.33 -13.10 -20.77
N GLU A 195 -9.31 -11.81 -20.48
CA GLU A 195 -8.10 -11.00 -20.61
C GLU A 195 -7.49 -10.90 -19.21
N TYR A 196 -6.24 -11.33 -19.08
CA TYR A 196 -5.47 -11.01 -17.89
C TYR A 196 -5.18 -9.52 -18.00
N HIS A 197 -5.88 -8.73 -17.19
CA HIS A 197 -5.65 -7.30 -17.16
C HIS A 197 -4.59 -6.98 -16.15
N ASP A 198 -3.88 -5.96 -16.57
CA ASP A 198 -2.62 -5.54 -16.05
C ASP A 198 -2.85 -4.53 -14.92
N LEU A 199 -2.59 -5.01 -13.71
CA LEU A 199 -2.42 -4.32 -12.42
C LEU A 199 -2.86 -2.84 -12.38
N TYR A 200 -3.87 -2.50 -11.60
CA TYR A 200 -4.16 -1.09 -11.28
C TYR A 200 -3.70 -0.77 -9.87
N ALA A 201 -2.98 0.35 -9.72
CA ALA A 201 -2.78 0.98 -8.42
C ALA A 201 -4.15 1.21 -7.75
N SER A 202 -4.41 0.48 -6.67
CA SER A 202 -5.64 0.38 -5.88
C SER A 202 -6.11 1.68 -5.21
N ASN A 203 -5.46 2.82 -5.44
CA ASN A 203 -5.78 4.09 -4.79
C ASN A 203 -6.32 5.21 -5.71
N ARG A 204 -6.94 4.87 -6.85
CA ARG A 204 -7.68 5.86 -7.66
C ARG A 204 -9.02 6.31 -7.08
N LEU A 205 -9.44 5.79 -5.91
CA LEU A 205 -10.74 6.10 -5.29
C LEU A 205 -10.66 7.01 -4.05
N GLY A 206 -9.48 7.55 -3.71
CA GLY A 206 -9.29 8.44 -2.57
C GLY A 206 -9.16 9.93 -2.91
N LYS A 207 -9.94 10.46 -3.87
CA LYS A 207 -10.14 11.92 -4.01
C LYS A 207 -11.56 12.26 -3.57
N PHE A 208 -11.73 12.47 -2.27
CA PHE A 208 -12.78 13.30 -1.67
C PHE A 208 -12.23 13.95 -0.41
#